data_AF-A0A9W5UUN2-F1
#
_entry.id   AF-A0A9W5UUN2-F1
#
_cell.length_a   1.000
_cell.length_b   1.000
_cell.length_c   1.000
_cell.angle_alpha   90.00
_cell.angle_beta   90.00
_cell.angle_gamma   90.00
#
_symmetry.space_group_name_H-M   'P 1'
#
loop_
_entity.id
_entity.type
_entity.pdbx_description
1 polymer ?
#
loop_
_entity_poly.entity_id
_entity_poly.type
_entity_poly.pdbx_seq_one_letter_code
_entity_poly.pdbx_strand_id
1 'polypeptide(L)'
;MSQRWSTLREIEEALVRCEQDRGWERPVLHGIGFIPRVIEHGLDGKIASVAMEWEIGFVRVNAREDLLSAAVLATVTGWRGGSGSVRLGQAQLAEAIGMLAPAEACREVEHPNLRIWREIQGWEWDDDPLIVVFDADPDAPSDDPHVIALREVVLSGRQSVPSGEVRVWPPPGADGHRRQEVWETRWPQVAPIRHHLRRLDDRWVRLHSRPDSKRYADSESEYATILHRHNTILDELRGDTAELLVITLEVAFTPVPRRRTPIVHDLLPDGECWSVLSWPDLDPELAFAHTYVNHIAWKPDRLDRLLREVADDRITNVIIAPPDLAWLYAPYDGGADVLLANTAQRDALRDRHRQWLSSHPAGL
;
A
#
# COMPACT_ATOMS: atom_id res chain seq x y z
N MET A 1 -31.18 -26.94 -19.64
CA MET A 1 -31.28 -25.48 -19.86
C MET A 1 -30.72 -24.81 -18.62
N SER A 2 -29.65 -24.02 -18.73
CA SER A 2 -29.14 -23.27 -17.57
C SER A 2 -30.18 -22.24 -17.15
N GLN A 3 -30.47 -22.16 -15.86
CA GLN A 3 -31.35 -21.12 -15.30
C GLN A 3 -30.81 -19.74 -15.70
N ARG A 4 -31.70 -18.79 -16.03
CA ARG A 4 -31.37 -17.39 -16.36
C ARG A 4 -32.36 -16.48 -15.64
N TRP A 5 -31.87 -15.45 -14.96
CA TRP A 5 -32.70 -14.43 -14.31
C TRP A 5 -32.56 -13.15 -15.12
N SER A 6 -33.51 -12.92 -16.03
CA SER A 6 -33.46 -11.82 -17.00
C SER A 6 -34.07 -10.52 -16.46
N THR A 7 -34.76 -10.59 -15.32
CA THR A 7 -35.44 -9.47 -14.67
C THR A 7 -35.00 -9.30 -13.22
N LEU A 8 -35.14 -8.08 -12.68
CA LEU A 8 -34.91 -7.79 -11.25
C LEU A 8 -35.74 -8.70 -10.34
N ARG A 9 -36.99 -8.97 -10.72
CA ARG A 9 -37.88 -9.84 -9.95
C ARG A 9 -37.34 -11.27 -9.83
N GLU A 10 -36.76 -11.82 -10.89
CA GLU A 10 -36.19 -13.19 -10.84
C GLU A 10 -34.94 -13.26 -9.94
N ILE A 11 -34.17 -12.17 -9.86
CA ILE A 11 -33.05 -12.01 -8.94
C ILE A 11 -33.57 -11.93 -7.49
N GLU A 12 -34.60 -11.13 -7.23
CA GLU A 12 -35.25 -11.05 -5.92
C GLU A 12 -35.83 -12.40 -5.48
N GLU A 13 -36.51 -13.12 -6.39
CA GLU A 13 -37.03 -14.45 -6.12
C GLU A 13 -35.90 -15.46 -5.84
N ALA A 14 -34.73 -15.31 -6.47
CA ALA A 14 -33.56 -16.10 -6.15
C ALA A 14 -33.02 -15.81 -4.74
N LEU A 15 -32.92 -14.53 -4.36
CA LEU A 15 -32.54 -14.13 -3.02
C LEU A 15 -33.49 -14.70 -1.96
N VAL A 16 -34.81 -14.59 -2.18
CA VAL A 16 -35.83 -15.11 -1.26
C VAL A 16 -35.69 -16.62 -1.06
N ARG A 17 -35.40 -17.39 -2.13
CA ARG A 17 -35.15 -18.84 -2.01
C ARG A 17 -33.94 -19.13 -1.13
N CYS A 18 -32.85 -18.40 -1.32
CA CYS A 18 -31.65 -18.56 -0.48
C CYS A 18 -31.93 -18.24 1.00
N GLU A 19 -32.78 -17.25 1.29
CA GLU A 19 -33.17 -16.87 2.65
C GLU A 19 -34.04 -17.92 3.34
N GLN A 20 -35.01 -18.47 2.62
CA GLN A 20 -35.99 -19.42 3.17
C GLN A 20 -35.36 -20.77 3.56
N ASP A 21 -34.39 -21.25 2.80
CA ASP A 21 -33.87 -22.61 2.97
C ASP A 21 -32.88 -22.77 4.15
N ARG A 22 -32.43 -21.67 4.79
CA ARG A 22 -31.19 -21.73 5.63
C ARG A 22 -31.22 -21.04 6.99
N GLY A 23 -32.31 -20.38 7.37
CA GLY A 23 -32.33 -19.56 8.59
C GLY A 23 -31.20 -18.50 8.57
N TRP A 24 -30.90 -18.01 7.37
CA TRP A 24 -29.79 -17.11 7.11
C TRP A 24 -30.16 -15.68 7.52
N GLU A 25 -29.27 -15.03 8.25
CA GLU A 25 -29.35 -13.61 8.58
C GLU A 25 -28.59 -12.77 7.56
N ARG A 26 -29.24 -11.73 7.03
CA ARG A 26 -28.60 -10.79 6.09
C ARG A 26 -27.45 -10.05 6.79
N PRO A 27 -26.23 -10.09 6.24
CA PRO A 27 -25.17 -9.22 6.72
C PRO A 27 -25.44 -7.76 6.34
N VAL A 28 -24.91 -6.83 7.12
CA VAL A 28 -24.80 -5.42 6.75
C VAL A 28 -23.61 -5.21 5.81
N LEU A 29 -22.47 -5.87 6.06
CA LEU A 29 -21.30 -5.84 5.18
C LEU A 29 -20.88 -7.25 4.78
N HIS A 30 -20.42 -7.43 3.55
CA HIS A 30 -19.79 -8.69 3.13
C HIS A 30 -18.76 -8.50 2.02
N GLY A 31 -17.78 -9.39 1.96
CA GLY A 31 -16.76 -9.39 0.92
C GLY A 31 -15.97 -10.70 0.88
N ILE A 32 -15.22 -10.89 -0.21
CA ILE A 32 -14.17 -11.90 -0.30
C ILE A 32 -12.85 -11.18 -0.11
N GLY A 33 -12.14 -11.52 0.96
CA GLY A 33 -10.76 -11.12 1.14
C GLY A 33 -9.80 -12.21 0.72
N PHE A 34 -8.54 -11.84 0.51
CA PHE A 34 -7.44 -12.74 0.17
C PHE A 34 -6.25 -12.46 1.08
N ILE A 35 -5.49 -13.50 1.41
CA ILE A 35 -4.23 -13.36 2.13
C ILE A 35 -3.17 -12.89 1.13
N PRO A 36 -2.59 -11.69 1.32
CA PRO A 36 -1.59 -11.18 0.40
C PRO A 36 -0.30 -11.97 0.46
N ARG A 37 0.44 -11.96 -0.64
CA ARG A 37 1.79 -12.54 -0.71
C ARG A 37 2.80 -11.47 -1.07
N VAL A 38 3.95 -11.51 -0.41
CA VAL A 38 5.11 -10.67 -0.71
C VAL A 38 6.24 -11.53 -1.23
N ILE A 39 7.03 -10.97 -2.13
CA ILE A 39 8.25 -11.60 -2.59
C ILE A 39 9.34 -11.26 -1.59
N GLU A 40 9.81 -12.26 -0.86
CA GLU A 40 11.00 -12.14 -0.03
C GLU A 40 12.24 -12.57 -0.81
N HIS A 41 13.27 -11.73 -0.77
CA HIS A 41 14.61 -12.06 -1.25
C HIS A 41 15.40 -12.65 -0.08
N GLY A 42 15.57 -13.98 -0.09
CA GLY A 42 16.42 -14.67 0.86
C GLY A 42 17.88 -14.25 0.72
N LEU A 43 18.62 -14.27 1.84
CA LEU A 43 20.06 -13.97 1.88
C LEU A 43 20.90 -14.94 1.01
N ASP A 44 20.34 -16.09 0.65
CA ASP A 44 20.93 -17.08 -0.26
C ASP A 44 20.62 -16.80 -1.75
N GLY A 45 19.96 -15.68 -2.06
CA GLY A 45 19.53 -15.30 -3.40
C GLY A 45 18.27 -16.03 -3.87
N LYS A 46 17.62 -16.85 -3.03
CA LYS A 46 16.33 -17.45 -3.37
C LYS A 46 15.21 -16.43 -3.23
N ILE A 47 14.30 -16.48 -4.18
CA ILE A 47 13.09 -15.69 -4.20
C ILE A 47 11.97 -16.58 -3.66
N ALA A 48 11.35 -16.20 -2.56
CA ALA A 48 10.23 -16.93 -1.96
C ALA A 48 9.00 -16.03 -1.93
N SER A 49 7.85 -16.58 -2.35
CA SER A 49 6.56 -15.93 -2.13
C SER A 49 6.05 -16.32 -0.74
N VAL A 50 5.96 -15.34 0.16
CA VAL A 50 5.55 -15.56 1.56
C VAL A 50 4.17 -14.95 1.79
N ALA A 51 3.26 -15.74 2.36
CA ALA A 51 1.93 -15.29 2.72
C ALA A 51 1.98 -14.40 3.97
N MET A 52 1.33 -13.24 3.90
CA MET A 52 1.16 -12.34 5.04
C MET A 52 -0.08 -12.78 5.82
N GLU A 53 0.02 -13.86 6.59
CA GLU A 53 -1.15 -14.50 7.27
C GLU A 53 -1.92 -13.57 8.22
N TRP A 54 -1.32 -12.46 8.64
CA TRP A 54 -1.93 -11.44 9.51
C TRP A 54 -2.60 -10.30 8.75
N GLU A 55 -2.47 -10.28 7.42
CA GLU A 55 -3.05 -9.27 6.53
C GLU A 55 -4.15 -9.88 5.67
N ILE A 56 -5.13 -9.06 5.32
CA ILE A 56 -6.19 -9.41 4.37
C ILE A 56 -6.45 -8.23 3.45
N GLY A 57 -6.43 -8.49 2.15
CA GLY A 57 -6.85 -7.52 1.14
C GLY A 57 -8.27 -7.80 0.66
N PHE A 58 -8.99 -6.76 0.24
CA PHE A 58 -10.31 -6.87 -0.38
C PHE A 58 -10.32 -6.16 -1.73
N VAL A 59 -10.81 -6.84 -2.77
CA VAL A 59 -11.07 -6.20 -4.08
C VAL A 59 -12.37 -5.41 -4.04
N ARG A 60 -13.39 -5.97 -3.39
CA ARG A 60 -14.70 -5.35 -3.20
C ARG A 60 -15.29 -5.72 -1.85
N VAL A 61 -15.88 -4.73 -1.21
CA VAL A 61 -16.73 -4.87 -0.03
C VAL A 61 -18.08 -4.29 -0.34
N ASN A 62 -19.14 -4.99 0.01
CA ASN A 62 -20.51 -4.57 -0.21
C ASN A 62 -21.08 -4.06 1.12
N ALA A 63 -21.77 -2.92 1.09
CA ALA A 63 -22.45 -2.36 2.26
C ALA A 63 -23.96 -2.22 2.01
N ARG A 64 -24.76 -3.12 2.59
CA ARG A 64 -26.22 -3.20 2.43
C ARG A 64 -26.70 -3.29 0.96
N GLU A 65 -25.84 -3.77 0.08
CA GLU A 65 -26.09 -3.94 -1.35
C GLU A 65 -25.72 -5.34 -1.82
N ASP A 66 -26.08 -5.70 -3.05
CA ASP A 66 -25.73 -6.98 -3.68
C ASP A 66 -26.02 -8.22 -2.81
N LEU A 67 -27.12 -8.22 -2.05
CA LEU A 67 -27.45 -9.25 -1.06
C LEU A 67 -27.52 -10.68 -1.64
N LEU A 68 -27.85 -10.83 -2.92
CA LEU A 68 -27.81 -12.12 -3.59
C LEU A 68 -26.40 -12.73 -3.57
N SER A 69 -25.35 -11.91 -3.74
CA SER A 69 -23.97 -12.37 -3.64
C SER A 69 -23.63 -12.84 -2.21
N ALA A 70 -24.11 -12.13 -1.18
CA ALA A 70 -23.97 -12.56 0.21
C ALA A 70 -24.65 -13.92 0.45
N ALA A 71 -25.87 -14.09 -0.06
CA ALA A 71 -26.65 -15.30 0.10
C ALA A 71 -26.01 -16.51 -0.62
N VAL A 72 -25.42 -16.29 -1.80
CA VAL A 72 -24.65 -17.30 -2.54
C VAL A 72 -23.39 -17.69 -1.76
N LEU A 73 -22.63 -16.72 -1.24
CA LEU A 73 -21.44 -17.01 -0.45
C LEU A 73 -21.77 -17.76 0.84
N ALA A 74 -22.82 -17.34 1.54
CA ALA A 74 -23.33 -18.03 2.72
C ALA A 74 -23.77 -19.46 2.38
N THR A 75 -24.31 -19.66 1.18
CA THR A 75 -24.73 -20.98 0.71
C THR A 75 -23.54 -21.94 0.55
N VAL A 76 -22.49 -21.53 -0.17
CA VAL A 76 -21.33 -22.40 -0.46
C VAL A 76 -20.41 -22.59 0.74
N THR A 77 -20.39 -21.63 1.67
CA THR A 77 -19.58 -21.71 2.90
C THR A 77 -20.34 -22.34 4.08
N GLY A 78 -21.67 -22.45 3.98
CA GLY A 78 -22.52 -22.91 5.07
C GLY A 78 -22.74 -21.86 6.18
N TRP A 79 -22.33 -20.61 5.98
CA TRP A 79 -22.56 -19.51 6.92
C TRP A 79 -24.06 -19.24 7.11
N ARG A 80 -24.47 -18.92 8.35
CA ARG A 80 -25.89 -18.72 8.69
C ARG A 80 -26.21 -17.36 9.29
N GLY A 81 -25.25 -16.61 9.82
CA GLY A 81 -25.52 -15.31 10.42
C GLY A 81 -24.44 -14.85 11.39
N GLY A 82 -24.62 -13.64 11.94
CA GLY A 82 -23.61 -12.97 12.76
C GLY A 82 -22.42 -12.40 11.97
N SER A 83 -21.51 -11.77 12.72
CA SER A 83 -20.26 -11.21 12.20
C SER A 83 -19.11 -12.20 12.38
N GLY A 84 -18.34 -12.43 11.32
CA GLY A 84 -17.16 -13.28 11.34
C GLY A 84 -16.67 -13.66 9.94
N SER A 85 -15.69 -14.54 9.89
CA SER A 85 -15.02 -14.95 8.66
C SER A 85 -14.94 -16.47 8.50
N VAL A 86 -14.90 -16.93 7.24
CA VAL A 86 -14.83 -18.35 6.86
C VAL A 86 -13.97 -18.54 5.61
N ARG A 87 -13.12 -19.58 5.59
CA ARG A 87 -12.27 -19.90 4.43
C ARG A 87 -13.13 -20.29 3.22
N LEU A 88 -12.67 -19.93 2.04
CA LEU A 88 -13.30 -20.25 0.76
C LEU A 88 -12.28 -20.92 -0.17
N GLY A 89 -12.49 -22.21 -0.46
CA GLY A 89 -11.65 -22.93 -1.41
C GLY A 89 -12.01 -22.61 -2.87
N GLN A 90 -11.12 -22.97 -3.79
CA GLN A 90 -11.31 -22.75 -5.24
C GLN A 90 -12.59 -23.41 -5.77
N ALA A 91 -12.91 -24.61 -5.28
CA ALA A 91 -14.13 -25.33 -5.66
C ALA A 91 -15.40 -24.60 -5.20
N GLN A 92 -15.40 -24.05 -3.98
CA GLN A 92 -16.52 -23.27 -3.44
C GLN A 92 -16.68 -21.94 -4.17
N LEU A 93 -15.57 -21.29 -4.55
CA LEU A 93 -15.61 -20.09 -5.41
C LEU A 93 -16.22 -20.41 -6.78
N ALA A 94 -15.80 -21.52 -7.41
CA ALA A 94 -16.37 -21.96 -8.69
C ALA A 94 -17.87 -22.25 -8.59
N GLU A 95 -18.30 -22.88 -7.50
CA GLU A 95 -19.72 -23.11 -7.18
C GLU A 95 -20.47 -21.78 -7.01
N ALA A 96 -19.92 -20.83 -6.24
CA ALA A 96 -20.52 -19.52 -6.03
C ALA A 96 -20.69 -18.74 -7.34
N ILE A 97 -19.68 -18.77 -8.22
CA ILE A 97 -19.76 -18.18 -9.57
C ILE A 97 -20.88 -18.86 -10.37
N GLY A 98 -20.98 -20.19 -10.34
CA GLY A 98 -22.04 -20.93 -11.01
C GLY A 98 -23.44 -20.58 -10.51
N MET A 99 -23.59 -20.40 -9.20
CA MET A 99 -24.85 -19.99 -8.57
C MET A 99 -25.27 -18.56 -8.90
N LEU A 100 -24.30 -17.63 -8.99
CA LEU A 100 -24.58 -16.21 -9.25
C LEU A 100 -24.67 -15.88 -10.76
N ALA A 101 -24.04 -16.68 -11.63
CA ALA A 101 -24.01 -16.48 -13.09
C ALA A 101 -25.38 -16.25 -13.76
N PRO A 102 -26.50 -16.89 -13.35
CA PRO A 102 -27.81 -16.62 -13.93
C PRO A 102 -28.27 -15.16 -13.84
N ALA A 103 -27.79 -14.39 -12.84
CA ALA A 103 -28.14 -12.99 -12.64
C ALA A 103 -27.67 -12.08 -13.80
N GLU A 104 -26.60 -12.48 -14.47
CA GLU A 104 -25.97 -11.73 -15.57
C GLU A 104 -26.87 -11.58 -16.81
N ALA A 105 -27.95 -12.37 -16.89
CA ALA A 105 -28.98 -12.21 -17.91
C ALA A 105 -29.81 -10.93 -17.71
N CYS A 106 -29.92 -10.42 -16.48
CA CYS A 106 -30.56 -9.14 -16.18
C CYS A 106 -29.57 -8.01 -16.47
N ARG A 107 -29.87 -7.22 -17.51
CA ARG A 107 -29.07 -6.06 -17.93
C ARG A 107 -29.48 -4.75 -17.26
N GLU A 108 -30.50 -4.78 -16.40
CA GLU A 108 -30.99 -3.60 -15.66
C GLU A 108 -30.05 -3.22 -14.52
N VAL A 109 -29.22 -4.15 -14.05
CA VAL A 109 -28.23 -3.97 -12.98
C VAL A 109 -26.89 -4.55 -13.40
N GLU A 110 -25.82 -3.98 -12.86
CA GLU A 110 -24.49 -4.56 -12.97
C GLU A 110 -24.27 -5.66 -11.94
N HIS A 111 -23.34 -6.58 -12.23
CA HIS A 111 -22.97 -7.69 -11.35
C HIS A 111 -21.48 -7.62 -11.02
N PRO A 112 -21.01 -6.59 -10.29
CA PRO A 112 -19.59 -6.37 -10.04
C PRO A 112 -18.95 -7.52 -9.27
N ASN A 113 -19.65 -8.09 -8.29
CA ASN A 113 -19.17 -9.26 -7.55
C ASN A 113 -18.91 -10.45 -8.48
N LEU A 114 -19.83 -10.77 -9.39
CA LEU A 114 -19.66 -11.89 -10.33
C LEU A 114 -18.45 -11.68 -11.26
N ARG A 115 -18.25 -10.45 -11.74
CA ARG A 115 -17.09 -10.09 -12.57
C ARG A 115 -15.78 -10.29 -11.81
N ILE A 116 -15.70 -9.75 -10.59
CA ILE A 116 -14.54 -9.84 -9.71
C ILE A 116 -14.25 -11.29 -9.32
N TRP A 117 -15.26 -12.08 -8.99
CA TRP A 117 -15.06 -13.48 -8.60
C TRP A 117 -14.46 -14.32 -9.73
N ARG A 118 -14.84 -14.05 -11.00
CA ARG A 118 -14.25 -14.70 -12.16
C ARG A 118 -12.79 -14.28 -12.41
N GLU A 119 -12.46 -13.02 -12.13
CA GLU A 119 -11.09 -12.53 -12.17
C GLU A 119 -10.24 -13.22 -11.09
N ILE A 120 -10.73 -13.19 -9.85
CA ILE A 120 -10.18 -13.87 -8.68
C ILE A 120 -9.97 -15.38 -8.99
N GLN A 121 -10.95 -16.07 -9.58
CA GLN A 121 -10.81 -17.49 -9.98
C GLN A 121 -9.64 -17.76 -10.94
N GLY A 122 -9.22 -16.77 -11.74
CA GLY A 122 -8.11 -16.86 -12.68
C GLY A 122 -6.73 -16.56 -12.08
N TRP A 123 -6.66 -16.11 -10.83
CA TRP A 123 -5.39 -15.85 -10.15
C TRP A 123 -4.68 -17.16 -9.77
N GLU A 124 -3.35 -17.15 -9.76
CA GLU A 124 -2.55 -18.27 -9.25
C GLU A 124 -2.41 -18.17 -7.73
N TRP A 125 -2.94 -19.14 -6.99
CA TRP A 125 -2.75 -19.24 -5.53
C TRP A 125 -2.38 -20.65 -5.08
N ASP A 126 -1.48 -20.73 -4.10
CA ASP A 126 -1.22 -21.93 -3.31
C ASP A 126 -2.02 -21.88 -1.99
N ASP A 127 -2.64 -23.01 -1.61
CA ASP A 127 -3.36 -23.29 -0.35
C ASP A 127 -4.43 -22.25 0.10
N ASP A 128 -5.70 -22.49 -0.26
CA ASP A 128 -6.95 -21.85 0.22
C ASP A 128 -6.83 -20.41 0.79
N PRO A 129 -6.44 -19.41 0.00
CA PRO A 129 -6.10 -18.07 0.51
C PRO A 129 -7.31 -17.15 0.71
N LEU A 130 -8.49 -17.56 0.26
CA LEU A 130 -9.67 -16.70 0.28
C LEU A 130 -10.44 -16.85 1.58
N ILE A 131 -10.96 -15.73 2.04
CA ILE A 131 -11.71 -15.62 3.27
C ILE A 131 -12.97 -14.83 2.95
N VAL A 132 -14.13 -15.45 3.08
CA VAL A 132 -15.39 -14.71 3.07
C VAL A 132 -15.57 -14.07 4.44
N VAL A 133 -15.91 -12.79 4.46
CA VAL A 133 -16.18 -12.04 5.67
C VAL A 133 -17.61 -11.52 5.62
N PHE A 134 -18.35 -11.75 6.70
CA PHE A 134 -19.69 -11.26 6.93
C PHE A 134 -19.71 -10.39 8.18
N ASP A 135 -20.45 -9.30 8.15
CA ASP A 135 -20.65 -8.43 9.31
C ASP A 135 -22.13 -8.08 9.44
N ALA A 136 -22.80 -8.65 10.44
CA ALA A 136 -24.22 -8.43 10.69
C ALA A 136 -24.47 -7.10 11.44
N ASP A 137 -23.53 -6.65 12.25
CA ASP A 137 -23.64 -5.41 13.03
C ASP A 137 -22.27 -4.70 13.10
N PRO A 138 -22.02 -3.74 12.20
CA PRO A 138 -20.76 -2.99 12.16
C PRO A 138 -20.49 -2.14 13.40
N ASP A 139 -21.54 -1.81 14.17
CA ASP A 139 -21.44 -0.99 15.37
C ASP A 139 -21.11 -1.84 16.61
N ALA A 140 -21.37 -3.16 16.57
CA ALA A 140 -20.97 -4.09 17.62
C ALA A 140 -19.47 -4.40 17.58
N PRO A 141 -18.78 -4.56 18.73
CA PRO A 141 -17.38 -4.95 18.76
C PRO A 141 -17.18 -6.35 18.15
N SER A 142 -16.03 -6.56 17.50
CA SER A 142 -15.62 -7.86 16.96
C SER A 142 -14.13 -8.06 17.20
N ASP A 143 -13.76 -9.27 17.62
CA ASP A 143 -12.35 -9.68 17.77
C ASP A 143 -11.83 -10.40 16.51
N ASP A 144 -12.67 -10.61 15.50
CA ASP A 144 -12.26 -11.19 14.22
C ASP A 144 -11.46 -10.15 13.41
N PRO A 145 -10.16 -10.37 13.14
CA PRO A 145 -9.32 -9.40 12.45
C PRO A 145 -9.79 -9.11 11.03
N HIS A 146 -10.45 -10.07 10.36
CA HIS A 146 -10.96 -9.89 9.01
C HIS A 146 -12.23 -9.03 9.00
N VAL A 147 -13.08 -9.15 10.03
CA VAL A 147 -14.23 -8.25 10.22
C VAL A 147 -13.76 -6.82 10.48
N ILE A 148 -12.73 -6.64 11.31
CA ILE A 148 -12.12 -5.32 11.55
C ILE A 148 -11.60 -4.73 10.24
N ALA A 149 -10.85 -5.51 9.45
CA ALA A 149 -10.33 -5.07 8.16
C ALA A 149 -11.44 -4.75 7.13
N LEU A 150 -12.52 -5.53 7.10
CA LEU A 150 -13.69 -5.28 6.24
C LEU A 150 -14.33 -3.91 6.57
N ARG A 151 -14.52 -3.62 7.85
CA ARG A 151 -15.09 -2.35 8.34
C ARG A 151 -14.20 -1.17 7.99
N GLU A 152 -12.89 -1.32 8.12
CA GLU A 152 -11.91 -0.31 7.72
C GLU A 152 -12.00 0.03 6.22
N VAL A 153 -12.12 -0.98 5.35
CA VAL A 153 -12.33 -0.74 3.90
C VAL A 153 -13.62 0.05 3.66
N VAL A 154 -14.70 -0.26 4.37
CA VAL A 154 -15.96 0.49 4.29
C VAL A 154 -15.81 1.93 4.78
N LEU A 155 -15.16 2.15 5.93
CA LEU A 155 -14.89 3.48 6.49
C LEU A 155 -13.99 4.32 5.59
N SER A 156 -13.11 3.69 4.81
CA SER A 156 -12.28 4.37 3.81
C SER A 156 -13.06 4.86 2.57
N GLY A 157 -14.30 4.41 2.39
CA GLY A 157 -15.08 4.66 1.17
C GLY A 157 -14.58 3.89 -0.07
N ARG A 158 -13.54 3.05 0.05
CA ARG A 158 -13.01 2.21 -1.05
C ARG A 158 -13.65 0.83 -1.11
N GLN A 159 -14.96 0.79 -0.96
CA GLN A 159 -15.75 -0.44 -1.11
C GLN A 159 -15.61 -1.05 -2.51
N SER A 160 -15.30 -0.21 -3.50
CA SER A 160 -14.97 -0.60 -4.86
C SER A 160 -13.57 -0.08 -5.17
N VAL A 161 -12.54 -0.93 -5.07
CA VAL A 161 -11.21 -0.59 -5.59
C VAL A 161 -11.19 -1.10 -7.04
N PRO A 162 -11.44 -0.26 -8.05
CA PRO A 162 -11.02 -0.64 -9.39
C PRO A 162 -9.50 -0.79 -9.35
N SER A 163 -9.01 -1.98 -9.66
CA SER A 163 -7.59 -2.20 -9.92
C SER A 163 -7.08 -1.07 -10.83
N GLY A 164 -5.99 -0.40 -10.47
CA GLY A 164 -5.37 0.60 -11.35
C GLY A 164 -5.60 2.08 -11.05
N GLU A 165 -6.53 2.48 -10.17
CA GLU A 165 -6.70 3.91 -9.86
C GLU A 165 -5.86 4.36 -8.65
N VAL A 166 -4.76 5.05 -8.96
CA VAL A 166 -4.00 5.85 -7.99
C VAL A 166 -4.93 6.88 -7.37
N ARG A 167 -5.38 6.63 -6.14
CA ARG A 167 -6.17 7.57 -5.35
C ARG A 167 -5.38 8.01 -4.14
N VAL A 168 -5.23 9.32 -3.96
CA VAL A 168 -4.60 9.92 -2.78
C VAL A 168 -5.60 10.05 -1.62
N TRP A 169 -5.18 9.66 -0.41
CA TRP A 169 -5.96 9.63 0.85
C TRP A 169 -5.03 10.04 2.01
N PRO A 170 -5.43 10.80 3.06
CA PRO A 170 -6.67 10.72 3.85
C PRO A 170 -7.78 11.69 3.41
N PRO A 171 -8.98 11.66 4.02
CA PRO A 171 -9.96 12.70 3.78
C PRO A 171 -9.37 14.09 4.13
N PRO A 172 -9.73 15.13 3.38
CA PRO A 172 -9.36 16.52 3.61
C PRO A 172 -9.21 16.97 5.07
N GLY A 173 -7.98 17.02 5.58
CA GLY A 173 -7.54 18.06 6.51
C GLY A 173 -6.84 19.17 5.72
N ALA A 174 -6.95 20.43 6.16
CA ALA A 174 -6.38 21.57 5.41
C ALA A 174 -4.89 21.41 5.08
N ASP A 175 -4.11 20.79 5.99
CA ASP A 175 -2.66 20.67 5.83
C ASP A 175 -2.23 19.47 4.98
N GLY A 176 -2.98 18.35 5.01
CA GLY A 176 -2.73 17.20 4.14
C GLY A 176 -2.91 17.56 2.66
N HIS A 177 -4.01 18.25 2.32
CA HIS A 177 -4.26 18.74 0.97
C HIS A 177 -3.22 19.72 0.48
N ARG A 178 -2.86 20.71 1.31
CA ARG A 178 -1.84 21.68 0.93
C ARG A 178 -0.53 20.97 0.57
N ARG A 179 -0.13 19.95 1.33
CA ARG A 179 1.11 19.22 1.07
C ARG A 179 1.03 18.42 -0.22
N GLN A 180 -0.10 17.75 -0.48
CA GLN A 180 -0.32 17.03 -1.72
C GLN A 180 -0.25 17.96 -2.93
N GLU A 181 -0.91 19.12 -2.88
CA GLU A 181 -0.90 20.12 -3.94
C GLU A 181 0.51 20.66 -4.21
N VAL A 182 1.28 20.94 -3.15
CA VAL A 182 2.69 21.36 -3.28
C VAL A 182 3.52 20.24 -3.91
N TRP A 183 3.33 18.99 -3.49
CA TRP A 183 4.03 17.85 -4.08
C TRP A 183 3.73 17.70 -5.58
N GLU A 184 2.46 17.69 -5.97
CA GLU A 184 2.03 17.56 -7.37
C GLU A 184 2.52 18.73 -8.23
N THR A 185 2.56 19.94 -7.68
CA THR A 185 3.08 21.14 -8.35
C THR A 185 4.58 21.07 -8.57
N ARG A 186 5.35 20.62 -7.57
CA ARG A 186 6.82 20.56 -7.62
C ARG A 186 7.33 19.35 -8.40
N TRP A 187 6.68 18.20 -8.22
CA TRP A 187 7.13 16.89 -8.67
C TRP A 187 6.01 16.16 -9.44
N PRO A 188 5.54 16.74 -10.57
CA PRO A 188 4.46 16.14 -11.34
C PRO A 188 4.83 14.73 -11.78
N GLN A 189 3.90 13.78 -11.64
CA GLN A 189 4.04 12.37 -12.04
C GLN A 189 5.08 11.55 -11.26
N VAL A 190 5.66 12.12 -10.20
CA VAL A 190 6.55 11.40 -9.28
C VAL A 190 5.78 11.11 -8.00
N ALA A 191 5.41 9.85 -7.75
CA ALA A 191 4.87 9.47 -6.46
C ALA A 191 5.96 9.60 -5.36
N PRO A 192 5.60 9.81 -4.08
CA PRO A 192 6.52 9.79 -2.93
C PRO A 192 7.08 8.40 -2.61
N ILE A 193 7.60 7.73 -3.64
CA ILE A 193 8.28 6.44 -3.59
C ILE A 193 9.73 6.70 -3.98
N ARG A 194 10.69 6.29 -3.14
CA ARG A 194 12.11 6.58 -3.34
C ARG A 194 12.59 6.28 -4.76
N HIS A 195 12.28 5.09 -5.26
CA HIS A 195 12.82 4.63 -6.54
C HIS A 195 12.14 5.29 -7.75
N HIS A 196 11.06 6.07 -7.55
CA HIS A 196 10.43 6.90 -8.59
C HIS A 196 11.16 8.22 -8.85
N LEU A 197 12.00 8.71 -7.93
CA LEU A 197 12.73 9.99 -8.10
C LEU A 197 13.56 10.00 -9.40
N ARG A 198 14.08 8.83 -9.82
CA ARG A 198 14.85 8.67 -11.06
C ARG A 198 14.07 8.95 -12.35
N ARG A 199 12.73 9.06 -12.29
CA ARG A 199 11.88 9.38 -13.46
C ARG A 199 12.14 10.80 -14.00
N LEU A 200 12.70 11.68 -13.18
CA LEU A 200 13.15 13.02 -13.57
C LEU A 200 14.69 13.06 -13.63
N ASP A 201 15.24 12.37 -14.62
CA ASP A 201 16.68 12.09 -14.79
C ASP A 201 17.56 13.36 -14.94
N ASP A 202 17.00 14.42 -15.53
CA ASP A 202 17.62 15.73 -15.72
C ASP A 202 17.85 16.50 -14.42
N ARG A 203 17.11 16.12 -13.37
CA ARG A 203 17.10 16.74 -12.03
C ARG A 203 17.61 15.84 -10.93
N TRP A 204 17.86 14.58 -11.24
CA TRP A 204 18.30 13.54 -10.32
C TRP A 204 19.83 13.39 -10.32
N VAL A 205 20.38 13.10 -9.13
CA VAL A 205 21.78 12.69 -8.93
C VAL A 205 21.86 11.64 -7.83
N ARG A 206 22.68 10.60 -8.06
CA ARG A 206 23.01 9.58 -7.07
C ARG A 206 24.38 9.83 -6.45
N LEU A 207 24.43 9.81 -5.12
CA LEU A 207 25.64 9.92 -4.33
C LEU A 207 25.84 8.61 -3.54
N HIS A 208 27.08 8.13 -3.46
CA HIS A 208 27.45 6.95 -2.70
C HIS A 208 28.07 7.34 -1.36
N SER A 209 27.65 6.65 -0.30
CA SER A 209 28.18 6.88 1.04
C SER A 209 29.62 6.36 1.20
N ARG A 210 30.11 5.55 0.25
CA ARG A 210 31.42 4.90 0.34
C ARG A 210 32.17 4.81 -1.00
N PRO A 211 33.51 4.66 -0.96
CA PRO A 211 34.30 4.33 -2.15
C PRO A 211 33.85 3.02 -2.80
N ASP A 212 34.10 2.90 -4.10
CA ASP A 212 33.83 1.71 -4.92
C ASP A 212 32.38 1.21 -4.86
N SER A 213 31.44 2.10 -4.50
CA SER A 213 30.02 1.80 -4.35
C SER A 213 29.72 0.66 -3.35
N LYS A 214 30.59 0.46 -2.34
CA LYS A 214 30.32 -0.48 -1.24
C LYS A 214 29.07 -0.04 -0.48
N ARG A 215 28.13 -0.98 -0.27
CA ARG A 215 26.83 -0.70 0.36
C ARG A 215 26.91 -0.77 1.87
N TYR A 216 26.96 -1.98 2.42
CA TYR A 216 26.90 -2.22 3.86
C TYR A 216 28.18 -1.82 4.60
N ALA A 217 28.03 -1.41 5.85
CA ALA A 217 29.13 -1.16 6.78
C ALA A 217 29.49 -2.44 7.56
N ASP A 218 30.79 -2.69 7.71
CA ASP A 218 31.35 -3.79 8.50
C ASP A 218 31.96 -3.29 9.82
N SER A 219 32.00 -1.97 10.05
CA SER A 219 32.58 -1.37 11.25
C SER A 219 31.97 -0.01 11.61
N GLU A 220 32.10 0.39 12.88
CA GLU A 220 31.63 1.71 13.36
C GLU A 220 32.33 2.88 12.66
N SER A 221 33.58 2.73 12.22
CA SER A 221 34.25 3.77 11.42
C SER A 221 33.63 3.96 10.04
N GLU A 222 33.09 2.88 9.45
CA GLU A 222 32.37 2.94 8.19
C GLU A 222 30.99 3.58 8.39
N TYR A 223 30.27 3.25 9.47
CA TYR A 223 29.05 3.97 9.86
C TYR A 223 29.31 5.46 10.09
N ALA A 224 30.37 5.82 10.81
CA ALA A 224 30.73 7.23 11.02
C ALA A 224 30.95 7.97 9.68
N THR A 225 31.54 7.29 8.69
CA THR A 225 31.71 7.86 7.33
C THR A 225 30.38 8.03 6.61
N ILE A 226 29.50 7.01 6.66
CA ILE A 226 28.17 7.04 6.06
C ILE A 226 27.35 8.20 6.66
N LEU A 227 27.26 8.26 7.99
CA LEU A 227 26.53 9.29 8.72
C LEU A 227 27.10 10.68 8.46
N HIS A 228 28.43 10.84 8.44
CA HIS A 228 29.06 12.12 8.12
C HIS A 228 28.67 12.62 6.73
N ARG A 229 28.66 11.75 5.71
CA ARG A 229 28.27 12.15 4.34
C ARG A 229 26.78 12.51 4.25
N HIS A 230 25.89 11.75 4.88
CA HIS A 230 24.47 12.08 4.93
C HIS A 230 24.23 13.45 5.58
N ASN A 231 24.81 13.67 6.76
CA ASN A 231 24.70 14.95 7.47
C ASN A 231 25.29 16.11 6.66
N THR A 232 26.41 15.90 5.96
CA THR A 232 27.01 16.93 5.10
C THR A 232 26.07 17.36 3.97
N ILE A 233 25.46 16.40 3.26
CA ILE A 233 24.52 16.75 2.18
C ILE A 233 23.25 17.40 2.72
N LEU A 234 22.68 16.86 3.80
CA LEU A 234 21.47 17.42 4.40
C LEU A 234 21.68 18.84 4.92
N ASP A 235 22.83 19.10 5.54
CA ASP A 235 23.20 20.43 6.05
C ASP A 235 23.43 21.44 4.90
N GLU A 236 23.98 20.98 3.78
CA GLU A 236 24.15 21.79 2.58
C GLU A 236 22.81 22.09 1.88
N LEU A 237 21.94 21.08 1.72
CA LEU A 237 20.67 21.19 1.02
C LEU A 237 19.66 22.07 1.77
N ARG A 238 19.61 21.96 3.10
CA ARG A 238 18.67 22.76 3.90
C ARG A 238 18.98 24.25 3.87
N GLY A 239 20.24 24.65 3.66
CA GLY A 239 20.68 26.03 3.84
C GLY A 239 20.26 26.60 5.22
N ASP A 240 19.39 27.59 5.21
CA ASP A 240 18.88 28.24 6.43
C ASP A 240 17.59 27.60 6.97
N THR A 241 17.03 26.59 6.30
CA THR A 241 15.83 25.90 6.77
C THR A 241 16.12 25.13 8.07
N ALA A 242 15.39 25.46 9.13
CA ALA A 242 15.57 24.89 10.47
C ALA A 242 14.79 23.58 10.70
N GLU A 243 13.83 23.28 9.84
CA GLU A 243 12.94 22.14 9.95
C GLU A 243 12.99 21.31 8.67
N LEU A 244 13.03 19.99 8.81
CA LEU A 244 12.94 19.06 7.69
C LEU A 244 11.74 18.12 7.88
N LEU A 245 11.11 17.78 6.77
CA LEU A 245 10.15 16.70 6.67
C LEU A 245 10.89 15.39 6.52
N VAL A 246 10.50 14.38 7.30
CA VAL A 246 10.89 12.98 7.09
C VAL A 246 9.64 12.21 6.66
N ILE A 247 9.62 11.82 5.40
CA ILE A 247 8.56 11.05 4.77
C ILE A 247 8.99 9.58 4.77
N THR A 248 8.15 8.73 5.35
CA THR A 248 8.32 7.27 5.38
C THR A 248 7.16 6.62 4.64
N LEU A 249 7.34 5.40 4.18
CA LEU A 249 6.35 4.65 3.42
C LEU A 249 6.20 3.25 4.00
N GLU A 250 4.96 2.83 4.25
CA GLU A 250 4.59 1.46 4.60
C GLU A 250 3.69 0.90 3.50
N VAL A 251 3.87 -0.37 3.12
CA VAL A 251 3.00 -1.03 2.15
C VAL A 251 2.02 -1.92 2.90
N ALA A 252 0.72 -1.74 2.67
CA ALA A 252 -0.34 -2.54 3.29
C ALA A 252 -1.40 -2.93 2.24
N PHE A 253 -2.17 -3.98 2.50
CA PHE A 253 -3.23 -4.44 1.58
C PHE A 253 -4.61 -3.86 1.92
N THR A 254 -4.60 -2.74 2.63
CA THR A 254 -5.77 -1.92 2.93
C THR A 254 -5.44 -0.47 2.61
N PRO A 255 -6.39 0.34 2.12
CA PRO A 255 -6.20 1.76 1.91
C PRO A 255 -6.28 2.58 3.21
N VAL A 256 -6.59 1.93 4.34
CA VAL A 256 -6.67 2.58 5.64
C VAL A 256 -5.28 2.65 6.26
N PRO A 257 -4.80 3.86 6.64
CA PRO A 257 -3.52 4.01 7.30
C PRO A 257 -3.44 3.12 8.55
N ARG A 258 -2.49 2.18 8.53
CA ARG A 258 -2.21 1.27 9.65
C ARG A 258 -1.19 1.89 10.61
N ARG A 259 -0.94 1.20 11.73
CA ARG A 259 0.24 1.49 12.54
C ARG A 259 1.49 1.20 11.72
N ARG A 260 2.44 2.13 11.75
CA ARG A 260 3.77 1.93 11.17
C ARG A 260 4.52 0.83 11.90
N THR A 261 5.50 0.23 11.24
CA THR A 261 6.37 -0.78 11.87
C THR A 261 6.95 -0.27 13.19
N PRO A 262 7.15 -1.14 14.20
CA PRO A 262 7.63 -0.72 15.51
C PRO A 262 8.90 0.13 15.44
N ILE A 263 9.83 -0.23 14.55
CA ILE A 263 11.08 0.50 14.37
C ILE A 263 10.89 1.93 13.84
N VAL A 264 9.98 2.11 12.87
CA VAL A 264 9.64 3.44 12.34
C VAL A 264 8.89 4.25 13.38
N HIS A 265 7.96 3.63 14.13
CA HIS A 265 7.22 4.29 15.20
C HIS A 265 8.15 4.77 16.33
N ASP A 266 9.13 3.95 16.73
CA ASP A 266 10.08 4.30 17.79
C ASP A 266 11.01 5.46 17.40
N LEU A 267 11.41 5.54 16.13
CA LEU A 267 12.29 6.60 15.63
C LEU A 267 11.54 7.90 15.33
N LEU A 268 10.28 7.78 14.90
CA LEU A 268 9.49 8.87 14.34
C LEU A 268 8.05 8.79 14.90
N PRO A 269 7.81 8.99 16.20
CA PRO A 269 6.51 8.66 16.82
C PRO A 269 5.33 9.50 16.30
N ASP A 270 5.57 10.75 15.94
CA ASP A 270 4.55 11.75 15.57
C ASP A 270 4.14 11.70 14.09
N GLY A 271 4.44 10.59 13.41
CA GLY A 271 4.22 10.47 11.97
C GLY A 271 2.74 10.42 11.60
N GLU A 272 2.32 11.40 10.81
CA GLU A 272 0.96 11.54 10.31
C GLU A 272 0.86 11.03 8.88
N CYS A 273 -0.13 10.17 8.60
CA CYS A 273 -0.40 9.76 7.24
C CYS A 273 -0.92 10.96 6.43
N TRP A 274 -0.30 11.25 5.29
CA TRP A 274 -0.66 12.39 4.44
C TRP A 274 -1.01 12.02 3.00
N SER A 275 -0.60 10.82 2.55
CA SER A 275 -0.96 10.29 1.24
C SER A 275 -0.92 8.76 1.27
N VAL A 276 -1.95 8.12 0.73
CA VAL A 276 -2.00 6.70 0.38
C VAL A 276 -2.11 6.61 -1.13
N LEU A 277 -1.36 5.73 -1.79
CA LEU A 277 -1.46 5.50 -3.24
C LEU A 277 -1.44 4.00 -3.54
N SER A 278 -1.92 3.59 -4.71
CA SER A 278 -1.71 2.22 -5.19
C SER A 278 -0.22 1.91 -5.29
N TRP A 279 0.20 0.77 -4.77
CA TRP A 279 1.58 0.32 -4.90
C TRP A 279 1.81 -0.19 -6.34
N PRO A 280 2.66 0.48 -7.13
CA PRO A 280 2.75 0.24 -8.58
C PRO A 280 3.50 -1.05 -8.94
N ASP A 281 4.25 -1.63 -7.99
CA ASP A 281 5.09 -2.80 -8.24
C ASP A 281 4.41 -4.13 -7.89
N LEU A 282 3.14 -4.11 -7.47
CA LEU A 282 2.33 -5.30 -7.21
C LEU A 282 1.12 -5.32 -8.15
N ASP A 283 0.95 -6.43 -8.87
CA ASP A 283 -0.18 -6.72 -9.75
C ASP A 283 -0.96 -7.93 -9.18
N PRO A 284 -2.28 -7.85 -8.99
CA PRO A 284 -3.12 -6.64 -9.08
C PRO A 284 -2.77 -5.59 -8.02
N GLU A 285 -3.05 -4.31 -8.32
CA GLU A 285 -2.84 -3.14 -7.45
C GLU A 285 -3.73 -3.17 -6.19
N LEU A 286 -3.51 -4.16 -5.33
CA LEU A 286 -4.25 -4.34 -4.08
C LEU A 286 -3.41 -4.00 -2.86
N ALA A 287 -2.13 -3.70 -3.09
CA ALA A 287 -1.26 -3.08 -2.12
C ALA A 287 -1.35 -1.55 -2.24
N PHE A 288 -1.25 -0.89 -1.09
CA PHE A 288 -1.32 0.54 -0.93
C PHE A 288 -0.06 1.00 -0.22
N ALA A 289 0.60 2.00 -0.79
CA ALA A 289 1.69 2.72 -0.14
C ALA A 289 1.10 3.82 0.75
N HIS A 290 1.22 3.65 2.06
CA HIS A 290 0.89 4.65 3.07
C HIS A 290 2.12 5.49 3.37
N THR A 291 2.06 6.77 3.01
CA THR A 291 3.14 7.71 3.30
C THR A 291 2.81 8.55 4.53
N TYR A 292 3.79 8.64 5.42
CA TYR A 292 3.70 9.35 6.68
C TYR A 292 4.76 10.41 6.76
N VAL A 293 4.40 11.59 7.25
CA VAL A 293 5.33 12.71 7.43
C VAL A 293 5.62 12.91 8.91
N ASN A 294 6.87 13.21 9.23
CA ASN A 294 7.30 13.74 10.52
C ASN A 294 7.99 15.07 10.31
N HIS A 295 7.75 16.00 11.24
CA HIS A 295 8.41 17.30 11.27
C HIS A 295 9.59 17.25 12.24
N ILE A 296 10.79 17.48 11.74
CA ILE A 296 12.03 17.35 12.51
C ILE A 296 12.75 18.68 12.54
N ALA A 297 12.87 19.25 13.74
CA ALA A 297 13.82 20.33 13.98
C ALA A 297 15.24 19.82 13.71
N TRP A 298 15.86 20.34 12.66
CA TRP A 298 17.12 19.83 12.15
C TRP A 298 18.30 20.30 13.01
N LYS A 299 19.22 19.37 13.21
CA LYS A 299 20.62 19.61 13.55
C LYS A 299 21.43 18.41 13.05
N PRO A 300 22.74 18.56 12.82
CA PRO A 300 23.61 17.42 12.59
C PRO A 300 23.38 16.32 13.63
N ASP A 301 23.43 15.08 13.15
CA ASP A 301 23.28 13.84 13.91
C ASP A 301 21.84 13.53 14.36
N ARG A 302 20.88 14.44 14.12
CA ARG A 302 19.49 14.26 14.56
C ARG A 302 18.82 13.02 13.94
N LEU A 303 19.20 12.68 12.72
CA LEU A 303 18.65 11.55 11.98
C LEU A 303 19.58 10.32 11.98
N ASP A 304 20.69 10.32 12.73
CA ASP A 304 21.70 9.26 12.64
C ASP A 304 21.14 7.87 12.94
N ARG A 305 20.22 7.75 13.91
CA ARG A 305 19.57 6.47 14.20
C ARG A 305 18.75 5.98 13.01
N LEU A 306 17.98 6.85 12.37
CA LEU A 306 17.22 6.51 11.16
C LEU A 306 18.15 6.17 9.99
N LEU A 307 19.17 6.98 9.74
CA LEU A 307 20.12 6.79 8.65
C LEU A 307 20.92 5.49 8.82
N ARG A 308 21.20 5.07 10.05
CA ARG A 308 21.80 3.76 10.34
C ARG A 308 20.87 2.61 9.97
N GLU A 309 19.59 2.67 10.35
CA GLU A 309 18.60 1.66 9.94
C GLU A 309 18.41 1.59 8.41
N VAL A 310 18.52 2.73 7.72
CA VAL A 310 18.51 2.78 6.25
C VAL A 310 19.77 2.16 5.65
N ALA A 311 20.95 2.42 6.24
CA ALA A 311 22.21 1.82 5.80
C ALA A 311 22.23 0.29 5.94
N ASP A 312 21.47 -0.24 6.91
CA ASP A 312 21.31 -1.67 7.17
C ASP A 312 20.13 -2.30 6.39
N ASP A 313 19.48 -1.54 5.49
CA ASP A 313 18.30 -1.94 4.72
C ASP A 313 17.11 -2.39 5.59
N ARG A 314 17.08 -1.99 6.86
CA ARG A 314 15.99 -2.29 7.82
C ARG A 314 14.81 -1.34 7.69
N ILE A 315 15.06 -0.13 7.21
CA ILE A 315 14.03 0.86 6.84
C ILE A 315 14.30 1.31 5.41
N THR A 316 13.30 1.16 4.55
CA THR A 316 13.38 1.57 3.13
C THR A 316 12.40 2.70 2.84
N ASN A 317 12.46 3.25 1.63
CA ASN A 317 11.53 4.30 1.15
C ASN A 317 11.45 5.55 2.04
N VAL A 318 12.58 6.00 2.57
CA VAL A 318 12.70 7.28 3.27
C VAL A 318 12.94 8.41 2.27
N ILE A 319 12.23 9.52 2.43
CA ILE A 319 12.47 10.78 1.72
C ILE A 319 12.57 11.90 2.76
N ILE A 320 13.64 12.68 2.71
CA ILE A 320 13.86 13.87 3.53
C ILE A 320 13.73 15.10 2.62
N ALA A 321 13.02 16.13 3.06
CA ALA A 321 12.73 17.32 2.26
C ALA A 321 12.54 18.55 3.15
N PRO A 322 12.66 19.78 2.61
CA PRO A 322 12.22 20.98 3.32
C PRO A 322 10.68 21.07 3.27
N PRO A 323 10.05 21.88 4.14
CA PRO A 323 8.59 22.02 4.17
C PRO A 323 7.94 22.45 2.85
N ASP A 324 8.66 23.19 2.01
CA ASP A 324 8.21 23.66 0.70
C ASP A 324 8.50 22.68 -0.46
N LEU A 325 9.06 21.51 -0.14
CA LEU A 325 9.42 20.44 -1.06
C LEU A 325 10.33 20.91 -2.22
N ALA A 326 11.21 21.90 -2.00
CA ALA A 326 12.11 22.42 -3.04
C ALA A 326 13.17 21.40 -3.52
N TRP A 327 13.48 20.40 -2.71
CA TRP A 327 14.37 19.29 -3.05
C TRP A 327 13.94 18.02 -2.29
N LEU A 328 14.32 16.85 -2.80
CA LEU A 328 14.09 15.56 -2.15
C LEU A 328 15.41 14.82 -1.98
N TYR A 329 15.64 14.28 -0.78
CA TYR A 329 16.80 13.48 -0.43
C TYR A 329 16.36 12.10 0.05
N ALA A 330 16.66 11.05 -0.71
CA ALA A 330 16.19 9.70 -0.45
C ALA A 330 17.38 8.76 -0.16
N PRO A 331 17.74 8.55 1.12
CA PRO A 331 18.83 7.66 1.50
C PRO A 331 18.50 6.19 1.21
N TYR A 332 19.55 5.38 1.05
CA TYR A 332 19.49 3.92 0.88
C TYR A 332 20.74 3.24 1.42
N ASP A 333 20.76 1.91 1.40
CA ASP A 333 21.79 1.02 1.94
C ASP A 333 23.23 1.31 1.48
N GLY A 334 23.44 2.10 0.41
CA GLY A 334 24.77 2.49 -0.07
C GLY A 334 24.97 3.97 -0.39
N GLY A 335 24.02 4.85 -0.07
CA GLY A 335 24.08 6.23 -0.54
C GLY A 335 22.79 7.02 -0.39
N ALA A 336 22.61 8.01 -1.25
CA ALA A 336 21.34 8.72 -1.40
C ALA A 336 21.07 9.10 -2.85
N ASP A 337 19.79 9.08 -3.20
CA ASP A 337 19.26 9.71 -4.41
C ASP A 337 18.81 11.13 -4.05
N VAL A 338 19.22 12.12 -4.84
CA VAL A 338 18.84 13.52 -4.63
C VAL A 338 18.10 14.02 -5.87
N LEU A 339 16.92 14.58 -5.67
CA LEU A 339 16.15 15.26 -6.71
C LEU A 339 16.10 16.76 -6.40
N LEU A 340 16.53 17.58 -7.37
CA LEU A 340 16.64 19.03 -7.23
C LEU A 340 15.66 19.76 -8.17
N ALA A 341 15.42 21.04 -7.92
CA ALA A 341 14.37 21.77 -8.64
C ALA A 341 14.66 21.91 -10.15
N ASN A 342 15.94 21.89 -10.55
CA ASN A 342 16.36 21.99 -11.95
C ASN A 342 17.75 21.39 -12.20
N THR A 343 18.09 21.20 -13.47
CA THR A 343 19.37 20.64 -13.94
C THR A 343 20.59 21.43 -13.47
N ALA A 344 20.52 22.76 -13.39
CA ALA A 344 21.65 23.57 -12.97
C ALA A 344 22.01 23.34 -11.50
N GLN A 345 21.01 23.23 -10.62
CA GLN A 345 21.21 22.86 -9.22
C GLN A 345 21.75 21.44 -9.10
N ARG A 346 21.21 20.49 -9.88
CA ARG A 346 21.69 19.11 -9.95
C ARG A 346 23.17 19.06 -10.31
N ASP A 347 23.55 19.74 -11.38
CA ASP A 347 24.94 19.78 -11.86
C ASP A 347 25.87 20.42 -10.82
N ALA A 348 25.44 21.49 -10.15
CA ALA A 348 26.20 22.13 -9.08
C ALA A 348 26.42 21.22 -7.85
N LEU A 349 25.42 20.41 -7.47
CA LEU A 349 25.58 19.42 -6.39
C LEU A 349 26.51 18.28 -6.83
N ARG A 350 26.31 17.75 -8.04
CA ARG A 350 27.14 16.70 -8.63
C ARG A 350 28.62 17.11 -8.66
N ASP A 351 28.91 18.31 -9.14
CA ASP A 351 30.29 18.77 -9.35
C ASP A 351 31.02 19.04 -8.02
N ARG A 352 30.31 19.50 -6.99
CA ARG A 352 30.87 19.68 -5.62
C ARG A 352 31.21 18.36 -4.95
N HIS A 353 30.41 17.32 -5.20
CA HIS A 353 30.55 16.00 -4.58
C HIS A 353 31.03 14.93 -5.56
N ARG A 354 31.87 15.32 -6.53
CA ARG A 354 32.33 14.44 -7.60
C ARG A 354 33.00 13.16 -7.10
N GLN A 355 33.71 13.23 -5.98
CA GLN A 355 34.34 12.08 -5.33
C GLN A 355 33.35 11.06 -4.74
N TRP A 356 32.06 11.36 -4.68
CA TRP A 356 31.00 10.48 -4.15
C TRP A 356 30.12 9.90 -5.25
N LEU A 357 30.43 10.16 -6.53
CA LEU A 357 29.72 9.59 -7.66
C LEU A 357 30.25 8.18 -8.00
N SER A 358 29.41 7.32 -8.55
CA SER A 358 29.87 6.07 -9.14
C SER A 358 30.84 6.36 -10.30
N SER A 359 31.84 5.50 -10.46
CA SER A 359 32.67 5.46 -11.66
C SER A 359 31.92 4.88 -12.87
N HIS A 360 30.76 4.25 -12.66
CA HIS A 360 29.93 3.69 -13.70
C HIS A 360 29.23 4.79 -14.52
N PRO A 361 29.20 4.72 -15.86
CA PRO A 361 28.60 5.77 -16.71
C PRO A 361 27.11 6.04 -16.44
N ALA A 362 26.38 5.04 -15.95
CA ALA A 362 24.97 5.17 -15.57
C ALA A 362 24.76 5.77 -14.16
N GLY A 363 25.83 6.08 -13.43
CA GLY A 363 25.75 6.55 -12.04
C GLY A 363 25.25 5.49 -11.05
N LEU A 364 25.39 4.20 -11.39
CA LEU A 364 24.93 3.05 -10.61
C LEU A 364 26.05 2.41 -9.79
#